data_AF-A0A392S5R8-F1
#
_entry.id   AF-A0A392S5R8-F1
#
_cell.length_a   1.000
_cell.length_b   1.000
_cell.length_c   1.000
_cell.angle_alpha   90.00
_cell.angle_beta   90.00
_cell.angle_gamma   90.00
#
_symmetry.space_group_name_H-M   'P 1'
#
loop_
_entity.id
_entity.type
_entity.pdbx_description
1 polymer ?
#
loop_
_entity_poly.entity_id
_entity_poly.type
_entity_poly.pdbx_seq_one_letter_code
_entity_poly.pdbx_strand_id
1 'polypeptide(L)'
;LIEKIRVLGQDVLEGVKYGFDNVVDQLRILNPTIELNTEGLSMLKRVENGQIVNPPEYAQMVEDEEEDEQEDSEKGQEEGQGESDG
;
A
#
# COMPACT_ATOMS: atom_id res chain seq x y z
N LEU A 1 -15.39 -11.80 -20.60
CA LEU A 1 -14.69 -10.51 -20.86
C LEU A 1 -14.45 -9.77 -19.56
N ILE A 2 -15.49 -9.48 -18.78
CA ILE A 2 -15.40 -8.80 -17.46
C ILE A 2 -14.38 -9.46 -16.53
N GLU A 3 -14.42 -10.79 -16.40
CA GLU A 3 -13.47 -11.52 -15.54
C GLU A 3 -12.00 -11.32 -15.95
N LYS A 4 -11.71 -11.34 -17.25
CA LYS A 4 -10.35 -11.10 -17.75
C LYS A 4 -9.87 -9.68 -17.49
N ILE A 5 -10.78 -8.70 -17.50
CA ILE A 5 -10.47 -7.30 -17.19
C ILE A 5 -10.17 -7.16 -15.69
N ARG A 6 -10.92 -7.85 -14.83
CA ARG A 6 -10.65 -7.87 -13.38
C ARG A 6 -9.29 -8.46 -13.06
N VAL A 7 -8.99 -9.65 -13.59
CA VAL A 7 -7.69 -10.31 -13.40
C VAL A 7 -6.56 -9.42 -13.91
N LEU A 8 -6.69 -8.85 -15.11
CA LEU A 8 -5.67 -7.93 -15.64
C LEU A 8 -5.49 -6.69 -14.76
N GLY A 9 -6.57 -6.16 -14.19
CA GLY A 9 -6.51 -5.04 -13.26
C GLY A 9 -5.72 -5.39 -11.98
N GLN A 10 -5.96 -6.57 -11.42
CA GLN A 10 -5.22 -7.07 -10.26
C GLN A 10 -3.74 -7.31 -10.58
N ASP A 11 -3.42 -7.98 -11.70
CA ASP A 11 -2.04 -8.22 -12.12
C ASP A 11 -1.26 -6.90 -12.27
N VAL A 12 -1.91 -5.86 -12.81
CA VAL A 12 -1.31 -4.51 -12.94
C VAL A 12 -1.07 -3.89 -11.56
N LEU A 13 -2.05 -3.96 -10.65
CA LEU A 13 -1.92 -3.41 -9.30
C LEU A 13 -0.79 -4.10 -8.52
N GLU A 14 -0.74 -5.43 -8.54
CA GLU A 14 0.32 -6.22 -7.92
C GLU A 14 1.70 -5.89 -8.49
N GLY A 15 1.80 -5.77 -9.82
CA GLY A 15 3.05 -5.41 -10.48
C GLY A 15 3.57 -4.03 -10.09
N VAL A 16 2.65 -3.06 -9.93
CA VAL A 16 2.99 -1.70 -9.48
C VAL A 16 3.43 -1.71 -8.01
N LYS A 17 2.69 -2.39 -7.13
CA LYS A 17 3.05 -2.53 -5.71
C LYS A 17 4.43 -3.17 -5.54
N TYR A 18 4.67 -4.27 -6.25
CA TYR A 18 5.97 -4.94 -6.26
C TYR A 18 7.10 -4.00 -6.72
N GLY A 19 6.89 -3.26 -7.80
CA GLY A 19 7.87 -2.31 -8.32
C GLY A 19 8.23 -1.24 -7.31
N PHE A 20 7.24 -0.70 -6.60
CA PHE A 20 7.42 0.28 -5.55
C PHE A 20 8.21 -0.26 -4.36
N ASP A 21 7.77 -1.39 -3.79
CA ASP A 21 8.44 -2.02 -2.63
C ASP A 21 9.90 -2.35 -2.95
N ASN A 22 10.15 -2.89 -4.15
CA ASN A 22 11.49 -3.21 -4.62
C ASN A 22 12.40 -1.97 -4.75
N VAL A 23 11.87 -0.82 -5.19
CA VAL A 23 12.66 0.43 -5.24
C VAL A 23 12.99 0.91 -3.83
N VAL A 24 12.03 0.87 -2.90
CA VAL A 24 12.25 1.26 -1.50
C VAL A 24 13.34 0.39 -0.87
N ASP A 25 13.30 -0.93 -1.09
CA ASP A 25 14.31 -1.86 -0.58
C ASP A 25 15.69 -1.62 -1.21
N GLN A 26 15.75 -1.37 -2.52
CA GLN A 26 17.02 -0.99 -3.16
C GLN A 26 17.58 0.31 -2.58
N LEU A 27 16.74 1.31 -2.30
CA LEU A 27 17.18 2.56 -1.69
C LEU A 27 17.74 2.32 -0.28
N ARG A 28 17.14 1.44 0.53
CA ARG A 28 17.68 1.05 1.85
C ARG A 28 19.05 0.40 1.73
N ILE A 29 19.23 -0.51 0.77
CA ILE A 29 20.51 -1.20 0.52
C ILE A 29 21.60 -0.21 0.09
N LEU A 30 21.27 0.71 -0.82
CA LEU A 30 22.22 1.66 -1.39
C LEU A 30 22.60 2.78 -0.42
N ASN A 31 21.81 3.02 0.63
CA ASN A 31 22.03 4.07 1.62
C ASN A 31 22.17 3.50 3.04
N PRO A 32 23.16 2.62 3.32
CA PRO A 32 23.21 1.84 4.57
C PRO A 32 23.49 2.69 5.83
N THR A 33 23.90 3.94 5.68
CA THR A 33 24.16 4.86 6.80
C THR A 33 23.02 5.86 7.03
N ILE A 34 21.95 5.78 6.22
CA ILE A 34 20.80 6.68 6.29
C ILE A 34 19.58 5.81 6.62
N GLU A 35 18.93 6.11 7.73
CA GLU A 35 17.63 5.54 8.02
C GLU A 35 16.57 6.27 7.17
N LEU A 36 16.01 5.57 6.19
CA LEU A 36 14.97 6.13 5.33
C LEU A 36 13.64 6.11 6.07
N ASN A 37 13.06 7.29 6.32
CA ASN A 37 11.67 7.38 6.74
C ASN A 37 10.76 7.11 5.53
N THR A 38 9.98 6.05 5.60
CA THR A 38 9.00 5.66 4.57
C THR A 38 7.56 5.86 5.01
N GLU A 39 7.33 6.44 6.19
CA GLU A 39 6.00 6.78 6.67
C GLU A 39 5.32 7.78 5.73
N GLY A 40 4.06 7.51 5.38
CA GLY A 40 3.27 8.35 4.50
C GLY A 40 3.60 8.27 3.01
N LEU A 41 4.52 7.38 2.59
CA LEU A 41 4.67 7.07 1.16
C LEU A 41 3.39 6.39 0.64
N SER A 42 3.00 6.76 -0.58
CA SER A 42 1.84 6.18 -1.28
C SER A 42 2.09 6.28 -2.78
N MET A 43 1.54 5.32 -3.53
CA MET A 43 1.57 5.31 -5.00
C MET A 43 0.82 6.48 -5.62
N LEU A 44 -0.20 7.00 -4.92
CA LEU A 44 -1.08 8.07 -5.40
C LEU A 44 -0.63 9.46 -4.96
N LYS A 45 0.16 9.55 -3.89
CA LYS A 45 0.69 10.82 -3.38
C LYS A 45 1.93 11.25 -4.17
N ARG A 46 2.18 12.56 -4.24
CA ARG A 46 3.37 13.12 -4.91
C ARG A 46 4.10 14.12 -4.03
N VAL A 47 5.32 14.47 -4.42
CA VAL A 47 6.10 15.51 -3.74
C VAL A 47 5.87 16.86 -4.41
N GLU A 48 5.38 17.84 -3.66
CA GLU A 48 5.30 19.24 -4.05
C GLU A 48 5.99 20.11 -2.99
N ASN A 49 6.90 20.98 -3.41
CA ASN A 49 7.61 21.90 -2.51
C ASN A 49 8.27 21.20 -1.30
N GLY A 50 8.74 19.96 -1.47
CA GLY A 50 9.35 19.16 -0.42
C GLY A 50 8.38 18.51 0.57
N GLN A 51 7.07 18.53 0.29
CA GLN A 51 6.04 17.88 1.09
C GLN A 51 5.33 16.79 0.27
N ILE A 52 4.94 15.70 0.93
CA ILE A 52 4.07 14.69 0.34
C ILE A 52 2.64 15.24 0.38
N VAL A 53 1.98 15.30 -0.77
CA VAL A 53 0.63 15.84 -0.92
C VAL A 53 -0.26 14.86 -1.67
N ASN A 54 -1.57 14.93 -1.40
CA ASN A 54 -2.59 14.25 -2.18
C ASN A 54 -2.94 15.12 -3.42
N PRO A 55 -2.63 14.66 -4.65
CA PRO A 55 -3.00 15.39 -5.85
C PRO A 55 -4.53 15.45 -6.02
N PRO A 56 -5.11 16.61 -6.36
CA PRO A 56 -6.57 16.73 -6.54
C PRO A 56 -7.16 15.72 -7.53
N GLU A 57 -6.41 15.33 -8.55
CA GLU A 57 -6.81 14.33 -9.55
C GLU A 57 -6.92 12.89 -9.00
N TYR A 58 -6.32 12.61 -7.85
CA TYR A 58 -6.35 11.29 -7.19
C TYR A 58 -7.05 11.32 -5.84
N ALA A 59 -7.63 12.46 -5.43
CA ALA A 59 -8.20 12.62 -4.09
C ALA A 59 -9.19 11.51 -3.71
N GLN A 60 -10.11 11.18 -4.62
CA GLN A 60 -11.09 10.11 -4.43
C GLN A 60 -10.44 8.72 -4.32
N MET A 61 -9.44 8.44 -5.15
CA MET A 61 -8.75 7.14 -5.11
C MET A 61 -7.91 6.98 -3.83
N VAL A 62 -7.37 8.08 -3.30
CA VAL A 62 -6.66 8.08 -2.01
C VAL A 62 -7.63 7.85 -0.86
N GLU A 63 -8.82 8.46 -0.90
CA GLU A 63 -9.88 8.20 0.09
C GLU A 63 -10.25 6.71 0.06
N ASP A 64 -10.48 6.13 -1.12
CA ASP A 64 -10.79 4.71 -1.30
C ASP A 64 -9.65 3.79 -0.79
N GLU A 65 -8.37 4.10 -1.11
CA GLU A 65 -7.20 3.33 -0.61
C GLU A 65 -7.10 3.36 0.93
N GLU A 66 -7.29 4.52 1.54
CA GLU A 66 -7.21 4.67 3.00
C GLU A 66 -8.39 3.96 3.71
N GLU A 67 -9.56 3.83 3.07
CA GLU A 67 -10.69 3.03 3.56
C GLU A 67 -10.44 1.52 3.44
N ASP A 68 -9.91 1.05 2.30
CA ASP A 68 -9.60 -0.37 2.06
C ASP A 68 -8.50 -0.89 3.01
N GLU A 69 -7.48 -0.09 3.31
CA GLU A 69 -6.43 -0.42 4.29
C GLU A 69 -6.99 -0.55 5.72
N GLN A 70 -8.01 0.23 6.06
CA GLN A 70 -8.69 0.14 7.36
C GLN A 70 -9.54 -1.15 7.45
N GLU A 71 -10.27 -1.51 6.39
CA GLU A 71 -11.06 -2.75 6.39
C GLU A 71 -10.19 -4.02 6.48
N ASP A 72 -9.02 -4.05 5.82
CA ASP A 72 -8.10 -5.20 5.90
C ASP A 72 -7.45 -5.30 7.30
N SER A 73 -7.18 -4.15 7.92
CA SER A 73 -6.64 -4.08 9.29
C SER A 73 -7.65 -4.52 10.37
N GLU A 74 -8.95 -4.30 10.15
CA GLU A 74 -10.01 -4.71 11.08
C GLU A 74 -10.36 -6.21 10.97
N LYS A 75 -10.16 -6.85 9.81
CA LYS A 75 -10.34 -8.30 9.66
C LYS A 75 -9.23 -9.14 10.28
N GLY A 76 -8.11 -8.53 10.69
CA GLY A 76 -7.01 -9.19 11.39
C GLY A 76 -7.20 -9.41 12.90
N GLN A 77 -8.34 -9.00 13.49
CA GLN A 77 -8.60 -9.12 14.93
C GLN A 77 -9.52 -10.31 15.34
N GLU A 78 -9.79 -11.26 14.43
CA GLU A 78 -10.52 -12.50 14.76
C GLU A 78 -9.63 -13.77 14.66
N GLU A 79 -8.39 -13.73 15.13
CA GLU A 79 -7.60 -14.95 15.36
C GLU A 79 -7.19 -15.02 16.84
N GLY A 80 -7.98 -15.78 17.61
CA GLY A 80 -7.50 -16.47 18.80
C GLY A 80 -8.11 -16.01 20.11
N GLN A 81 -9.24 -16.63 20.48
CA GLN A 81 -9.47 -17.08 21.87
C GLN A 81 -10.71 -18.00 21.94
N GLY A 82 -10.46 -19.26 22.26
CA GLY A 82 -11.47 -20.30 22.45
C GLY A 82 -10.81 -21.61 22.88
N GLU A 83 -10.48 -21.66 24.17
CA GLU A 83 -9.74 -22.71 24.86
C GLU A 83 -10.50 -24.06 24.96
N SER A 84 -9.72 -25.13 25.13
CA SER A 84 -9.93 -26.29 26.03
C SER A 84 -11.02 -27.35 25.78
N ASP A 85 -10.50 -28.58 25.80
CA ASP A 85 -11.06 -29.86 26.30
C ASP A 85 -12.06 -30.69 25.48
N GLY A 86 -11.61 -31.92 25.18
CA GLY A 86 -12.38 -33.04 24.63
C GLY A 86 -11.50 -34.22 24.23
#